data_AF-A0A2N5YRP3-F1
#
_entry.id   AF-A0A2N5YRP3-F1
#
_cell.length_a   1.000
_cell.length_b   1.000
_cell.length_c   1.000
_cell.angle_alpha   90.00
_cell.angle_beta   90.00
_cell.angle_gamma   90.00
#
_symmetry.space_group_name_H-M   'P 1'
#
loop_
_entity.id
_entity.type
_entity.pdbx_description
1 polymer ?
#
loop_
_entity_poly.entity_id
_entity_poly.type
_entity_poly.pdbx_seq_one_letter_code
_entity_poly.pdbx_strand_id
1 'polypeptide(L)' 'MVLKILNVVLFIAMVYVNFLANSLPINGQSTGEISNAYSNLFAPAGITFSIWGIIYLALGVSSVLLFKSNNKEILQ' A
#
# COMPACT_ATOMS: atom_id res chain seq x y z
N MET A 1 -7.53 -16.57 12.68
CA MET A 1 -8.46 -15.41 12.67
C MET A 1 -7.75 -14.10 12.99
N VAL A 2 -7.11 -13.97 14.16
CA VAL A 2 -6.43 -12.73 14.62
C VAL A 2 -5.46 -12.15 13.59
N LEU A 3 -4.55 -12.97 13.03
CA LEU A 3 -3.57 -12.51 12.03
C LEU A 3 -4.21 -11.96 10.74
N LYS A 4 -5.36 -12.50 10.32
CA LYS A 4 -6.09 -12.05 9.12
C LYS A 4 -6.70 -10.67 9.34
N ILE A 5 -7.30 -10.47 10.51
CA ILE A 5 -7.86 -9.18 10.92
C ILE A 5 -6.74 -8.14 11.04
N LEU A 6 -5.63 -8.49 11.70
CA LEU A 6 -4.47 -7.61 11.84
C LEU A 6 -3.91 -7.21 10.47
N ASN A 7 -3.81 -8.15 9.52
CA ASN A 7 -3.36 -7.86 8.16
C ASN A 7 -4.23 -6.79 7.47
N VAL A 8 -5.55 -6.91 7.55
CA VAL A 8 -6.49 -5.93 6.95
C VAL A 8 -6.36 -4.57 7.63
N VAL A 9 -6.30 -4.54 8.96
CA VAL A 9 -6.16 -3.29 9.73
C VAL A 9 -4.86 -2.58 9.36
N LEU A 10 -3.74 -3.30 9.32
CA LEU A 10 -2.44 -2.74 8.93
C LEU A 10 -2.40 -2.30 7.47
N PHE A 11 -3.03 -3.04 6.57
CA PHE A 11 -3.17 -2.65 5.17
C PHE A 11 -3.93 -1.33 5.02
N ILE A 12 -5.09 -1.20 5.68
CA ILE A 12 -5.89 0.02 5.66
C ILE A 12 -5.11 1.19 6.26
N ALA A 13 -4.46 0.98 7.42
CA ALA A 13 -3.65 2.00 8.07
C ALA A 13 -2.51 2.48 7.16
N MET A 14 -1.82 1.56 6.48
CA MET A 14 -0.74 1.88 5.55
C MET A 14 -1.23 2.73 4.37
N VAL A 15 -2.32 2.32 3.70
CA VAL A 15 -2.90 3.07 2.58
C VAL A 15 -3.37 4.45 3.05
N TYR A 16 -3.99 4.53 4.23
CA TYR A 16 -4.45 5.78 4.81
C TYR A 16 -3.31 6.76 5.12
N VAL A 17 -2.22 6.29 5.72
CA VAL A 17 -1.03 7.12 5.95
C VAL A 17 -0.38 7.58 4.64
N ASN A 18 -0.34 6.72 3.62
CA ASN A 18 0.18 7.11 2.31
C ASN A 18 -0.71 8.17 1.63
N PHE A 19 -2.03 8.04 1.75
CA PHE A 19 -2.98 9.06 1.31
C PHE A 19 -2.76 10.39 2.05
N LEU A 20 -2.67 10.35 3.38
CA LEU A 20 -2.37 11.53 4.20
C LEU A 20 -1.06 12.18 3.78
N ALA A 21 0.02 11.43 3.56
CA ALA A 21 1.31 11.98 3.13
C ALA A 21 1.25 12.78 1.81
N ASN A 22 0.24 12.53 0.98
CA ASN A 22 0.02 13.26 -0.28
C ASN A 22 -1.05 14.35 -0.17
N SER A 23 -2.14 14.12 0.57
CA SER A 23 -3.26 15.09 0.71
C SER A 23 -3.07 16.09 1.85
N LEU A 24 -2.45 15.66 2.94
CA LEU A 24 -2.05 16.50 4.06
C LEU A 24 -0.54 16.34 4.23
N PRO A 25 0.26 16.99 3.37
CA PRO A 25 1.69 16.72 3.25
C PRO A 25 2.36 16.75 4.61
N ILE A 26 2.67 15.55 5.11
CA ILE A 26 3.21 15.34 6.45
C ILE A 26 4.60 15.99 6.40
N ASN A 27 4.80 17.06 7.19
CA ASN A 27 5.98 17.93 7.13
C ASN A 27 5.99 18.98 5.98
N GLY A 28 4.82 19.36 5.46
CA GLY A 28 4.66 20.46 4.50
C GLY A 28 5.14 20.17 3.08
N GLN A 29 5.61 18.94 2.81
CA GLN A 29 5.98 18.47 1.48
C GLN A 29 5.33 17.11 1.20
N SER A 30 4.84 16.93 -0.02
CA SER A 30 4.32 15.67 -0.52
C SER A 30 5.44 14.67 -0.80
N THR A 31 5.09 13.39 -0.91
CA THR A 31 6.06 12.33 -1.25
C THR A 31 6.75 12.58 -2.59
N GLY A 32 6.02 13.14 -3.57
CA GLY A 32 6.59 13.49 -4.88
C GLY A 32 7.58 14.66 -4.80
N GLU A 33 7.27 15.70 -4.02
CA GLU A 33 8.17 16.84 -3.82
C GLU A 33 9.47 16.43 -3.13
N ILE A 34 9.38 15.57 -2.10
CA ILE A 34 10.58 15.01 -1.45
C ILE A 34 11.41 14.20 -2.45
N SER A 35 10.77 13.39 -3.31
CA SER A 35 11.48 12.64 -4.34
C SER A 35 12.17 13.55 -5.36
N ASN A 36 11.56 14.69 -5.70
CA ASN A 36 12.13 15.66 -6.64
C ASN A 36 13.23 16.54 -6.02
N ALA A 37 13.23 16.71 -4.70
CA ALA A 37 14.21 17.51 -3.98
C ALA A 37 15.64 16.91 -4.04
N TYR A 38 15.75 15.60 -4.31
CA TYR A 38 17.03 14.92 -4.45
C TYR A 38 17.24 14.49 -5.90
N SER A 39 18.23 15.09 -6.56
CA SER A 39 18.62 14.69 -7.91
C SER A 39 19.02 13.22 -7.94
N ASN A 40 18.26 12.40 -8.66
CA ASN A 40 18.44 10.96 -8.72
C ASN A 40 18.40 10.51 -10.18
N LEU A 41 19.49 9.90 -10.66
CA LEU A 41 19.60 9.36 -12.03
C LEU A 41 18.64 8.18 -12.28
N PHE A 42 18.06 7.62 -11.22
CA PHE A 42 17.15 6.48 -11.23
C PHE A 42 15.75 6.83 -10.75
N ALA A 43 15.47 8.10 -10.42
CA ALA A 43 14.11 8.50 -10.03
C ALA A 43 13.25 8.42 -11.29
N PRO A 44 12.19 7.60 -11.28
CA PRO A 44 11.31 7.52 -12.42
C PRO A 44 10.46 8.80 -12.52
N ALA A 45 9.87 9.04 -13.70
CA ALA A 45 8.96 10.15 -13.89
C ALA A 45 7.79 10.10 -12.88
N GLY A 46 7.24 11.26 -12.52
CA GLY A 46 6.17 11.36 -11.52
C GLY A 46 4.96 10.45 -11.79
N ILE A 47 4.64 10.22 -13.07
CA ILE A 47 3.56 9.31 -13.48
C ILE A 47 3.80 7.86 -13.05
N THR A 48 5.05 7.43 -12.90
CA THR A 48 5.40 6.07 -12.50
C THR A 48 4.90 5.75 -11.09
N PHE A 49 4.72 6.75 -10.22
CA PHE A 49 4.11 6.56 -8.91
C PHE A 49 2.63 6.14 -8.98
N SER A 50 1.96 6.25 -10.13
CA SER A 50 0.59 5.70 -10.31
C SER A 50 0.52 4.18 -10.11
N ILE A 51 1.65 3.46 -10.21
CA ILE A 51 1.74 2.01 -9.96
C ILE A 51 1.25 1.62 -8.56
N TRP A 52 1.36 2.53 -7.58
CA TRP A 52 0.87 2.30 -6.22
C TRP A 52 -0.61 1.92 -6.19
N GLY A 53 -1.45 2.47 -7.08
CA GLY A 53 -2.86 2.09 -7.17
C GLY A 53 -3.05 0.61 -7.54
N ILE A 54 -2.28 0.09 -8.49
CA ILE A 54 -2.30 -1.32 -8.88
C ILE A 54 -1.81 -2.21 -7.73
N ILE A 55 -0.74 -1.80 -7.05
CA ILE A 55 -0.18 -2.51 -5.89
C ILE A 55 -1.22 -2.57 -4.76
N TYR A 56 -1.88 -1.45 -4.44
CA TYR A 56 -2.92 -1.40 -3.41
C TYR A 56 -4.11 -2.29 -3.76
N LEU A 57 -4.53 -2.32 -5.02
CA LEU A 57 -5.57 -3.25 -5.48
C LEU A 57 -5.15 -4.70 -5.32
N ALA A 58 -3.94 -5.06 -5.77
CA ALA A 58 -3.43 -6.44 -5.65
C ALA A 58 -3.30 -6.88 -4.19
N LEU A 59 -2.78 -6.00 -3.31
CA LEU A 59 -2.68 -6.25 -1.88
C LEU A 59 -4.07 -6.37 -1.24
N GLY A 60 -5.01 -5.50 -1.58
CA GLY A 60 -6.39 -5.57 -1.08
C GLY A 60 -7.07 -6.90 -1.47
N VAL A 61 -6.91 -7.33 -2.72
CA VAL A 61 -7.39 -8.65 -3.17
C VAL A 61 -6.73 -9.77 -2.37
N SER A 62 -5.40 -9.73 -2.20
CA SER A 62 -4.66 -10.72 -1.40
C SER A 62 -5.16 -10.77 0.04
N SER A 63 -5.32 -9.62 0.71
CA SER A 63 -5.85 -9.51 2.06
C SER A 63 -7.24 -10.12 2.21
N VAL A 64 -8.13 -9.95 1.22
CA VAL A 64 -9.46 -10.59 1.20
C VAL A 64 -9.36 -12.09 0.94
N LEU A 65 -8.49 -12.53 0.02
CA LEU A 65 -8.28 -13.95 -0.28
C LEU A 65 -7.77 -14.75 0.93
N LEU A 66 -7.03 -14.13 1.85
CA LEU A 66 -6.63 -14.76 3.11
C LEU A 66 -7.83 -15.23 3.95
N PHE A 67 -9.00 -14.57 3.85
CA PHE A 67 -10.21 -15.01 4.54
C PHE A 67 -10.89 -16.19 3.83
N LYS A 68 -10.75 -16.29 2.50
CA LYS A 68 -11.23 -17.43 1.71
C LYS A 68 -10.38 -18.70 1.93
N SER A 69 -9.08 -18.54 2.19
CA SER A 69 -8.17 -19.64 2.54
C SER A 69 -8.37 -20.09 4.01
N ASN A 70 -9.54 -20.64 4.29
CA ASN A 70 -9.89 -21.25 5.57
C ASN A 70 -10.47 -22.66 5.40
N ASN A 71 -10.35 -23.25 4.21
CA ASN A 71 -11.02 -24.51 3.85
C ASN A 71 -10.16 -25.47 3.01
N LYS A 72 -8.83 -25.42 3.15
CA LYS A 72 -7.88 -26.34 2.47
C LYS A 72 -6.79 -26.88 3.39
N GLU A 73 -7.13 -27.13 4.64
CA GLU A 73 -6.46 -28.15 5.44
C GLU A 73 -7.54 -29.16 5.83
N ILE A 74 -7.23 -30.46 5.72
CA ILE A 74 -8.11 -31.63 5.93
C ILE A 74 -8.89 -32.11 4.68
N LEU A 75 -8.22 -32.31 3.54
CA LEU A 75 -8.53 -33.45 2.66
C LEU A 75 -7.21 -34.03 2.12
N GLN A 76 -6.56 -34.80 3.01
CA GLN A 76 -6.29 -36.19 2.67
C GLN A 76 -7.63 -36.94 2.69
#